data_AF-A0A7W1CR88-F1
#
_entry.id   AF-A0A7W1CR88-F1
#
_cell.length_a   1.000
_cell.length_b   1.000
_cell.length_c   1.000
_cell.angle_alpha   90.00
_cell.angle_beta   90.00
_cell.angle_gamma   90.00
#
_symmetry.space_group_name_H-M   'P 1'
#
loop_
_entity.id
_entity.type
_entity.pdbx_description
1 polymer ?
#
loop_
_entity_poly.entity_id
_entity_poly.type
_entity_poly.pdbx_seq_one_letter_code
_entity_poly.pdbx_strand_id
1 'polypeptide(L)'
;MMTLLVTLTCLAAVLLLVVVAVNVIRINRGLYSIGGTPTSWLAKIRFGLRAIETETGQLAPLVTNLNTGLGALDGGLRQVEKDLQAAVTSLRGGNS
;
A
#
# COMPACT_ATOMS: atom_id res chain seq x y z
N MET A 1 22.77 -32.22 -54.03
CA MET A 1 23.23 -32.05 -52.63
C MET A 1 23.07 -30.61 -52.14
N MET A 2 23.66 -29.62 -52.84
CA MET A 2 23.52 -28.19 -52.48
C MET A 2 22.08 -27.68 -52.45
N THR A 3 21.25 -28.03 -53.44
CA THR A 3 19.83 -27.63 -53.50
C THR A 3 19.01 -28.15 -52.31
N LEU A 4 19.28 -29.38 -51.86
CA LEU A 4 18.63 -29.96 -50.68
C LEU A 4 19.04 -29.23 -49.40
N LEU A 5 20.33 -28.92 -49.23
CA LEU A 5 20.79 -28.16 -48.06
C LEU A 5 20.22 -26.74 -48.03
N VAL A 6 20.19 -26.05 -49.17
CA VAL A 6 19.62 -24.70 -49.29
C VAL A 6 18.11 -24.67 -49.00
N THR A 7 17.38 -25.66 -49.51
CA THR A 7 15.93 -25.76 -49.21
C THR A 7 15.68 -26.06 -47.74
N LEU A 8 16.48 -26.93 -47.12
CA LEU A 8 16.38 -27.25 -45.70
C LEU A 8 16.70 -26.05 -44.80
N THR A 9 17.75 -25.28 -45.12
CA THR A 9 18.11 -24.09 -44.34
C THR A 9 17.10 -22.96 -44.50
N CYS A 10 16.56 -22.77 -45.71
CA CYS A 10 15.45 -21.84 -45.94
C CYS A 10 14.21 -22.23 -45.12
N LEU A 11 13.85 -23.52 -45.12
CA LEU A 11 12.74 -24.03 -44.30
C LEU A 11 12.98 -23.80 -42.80
N ALA A 12 14.19 -24.07 -42.31
CA ALA A 12 14.56 -23.84 -40.91
C ALA A 12 14.47 -22.36 -40.52
N ALA A 13 14.92 -21.45 -41.40
CA ALA A 13 14.82 -20.01 -41.18
C ALA A 13 13.35 -19.55 -41.10
N VAL A 14 12.49 -20.06 -41.98
CA VAL A 14 11.04 -19.77 -41.95
C VAL A 14 10.41 -20.29 -40.66
N LEU A 15 10.74 -21.52 -40.23
CA LEU A 15 10.23 -22.08 -38.97
C LEU A 15 10.65 -21.24 -37.77
N LEU A 16 11.92 -20.81 -37.71
CA LEU A 16 12.41 -19.93 -36.66
C LEU A 16 11.61 -18.62 -36.63
N LEU A 17 11.38 -18.00 -37.79
CA LEU A 17 10.62 -16.76 -37.89
C LEU A 17 9.19 -16.93 -37.37
N VAL A 18 8.52 -18.04 -37.73
CA VAL A 18 7.19 -18.38 -37.23
C VAL A 18 7.19 -18.54 -35.70
N VAL A 19 8.16 -19.27 -35.15
CA VAL A 19 8.28 -19.45 -33.70
C VAL A 19 8.48 -18.11 -32.99
N VAL A 20 9.35 -17.24 -33.50
CA VAL A 20 9.58 -15.91 -32.93
C VAL A 20 8.30 -15.07 -33.01
N ALA A 21 7.63 -15.02 -34.15
CA ALA A 21 6.41 -14.25 -34.34
C ALA A 21 5.29 -14.69 -33.36
N VAL A 22 5.08 -15.99 -33.20
CA VAL A 22 4.11 -16.54 -32.25
C VAL A 22 4.44 -16.12 -30.81
N ASN A 23 5.71 -16.22 -30.40
CA ASN A 23 6.12 -15.85 -29.05
C ASN A 23 5.93 -14.35 -28.80
N VAL A 24 6.28 -13.48 -29.74
CA VAL A 24 6.06 -12.03 -29.61
C VAL A 24 4.57 -11.72 -29.45
N ILE A 25 3.69 -12.35 -30.23
CA ILE A 25 2.24 -12.17 -30.10
C ILE A 25 1.75 -12.59 -28.71
N ARG A 26 2.24 -13.74 -28.20
CA ARG A 26 1.87 -14.23 -26.86
C ARG A 26 2.32 -13.29 -25.76
N ILE A 27 3.57 -12.80 -25.83
CA ILE A 27 4.13 -11.84 -24.89
C ILE A 27 3.30 -10.55 -24.91
N ASN A 28 3.05 -9.99 -26.10
CA ASN A 28 2.28 -8.76 -26.25
C ASN A 28 0.87 -8.86 -25.63
N ARG A 29 0.17 -9.99 -25.86
CA ARG A 29 -1.14 -10.24 -25.23
C ARG A 29 -1.04 -10.29 -23.70
N GLY A 30 0.01 -10.91 -23.17
CA GLY A 30 0.30 -10.92 -21.74
C GLY A 30 0.49 -9.50 -21.18
N LEU A 31 1.39 -8.71 -21.77
CA LEU A 31 1.63 -7.32 -21.36
C LEU A 31 0.36 -6.46 -21.45
N TYR A 32 -0.45 -6.66 -22.49
CA TYR A 32 -1.71 -5.94 -22.66
C TYR A 32 -2.70 -6.22 -21.52
N SER A 33 -2.78 -7.47 -21.05
CA SER A 33 -3.61 -7.83 -19.90
C SER A 33 -3.09 -7.24 -18.58
N ILE A 34 -1.76 -7.11 -18.45
CA ILE A 34 -1.09 -6.61 -17.23
C ILE A 34 -1.25 -5.08 -17.12
N GLY A 35 -0.94 -4.34 -18.18
CA GLY A 35 -0.82 -2.87 -18.14
C GLY A 35 -1.42 -2.12 -19.33
N GLY A 36 -1.98 -2.81 -20.33
CA GLY A 36 -2.38 -2.20 -21.59
C GLY A 36 -3.77 -1.56 -21.61
N THR A 37 -4.56 -1.70 -20.55
CA THR A 37 -5.93 -1.17 -20.49
C THR A 37 -6.24 -0.50 -19.15
N PRO A 38 -7.22 0.43 -19.10
CA PRO A 38 -7.69 1.03 -17.84
C PRO A 38 -8.27 0.02 -16.83
N THR A 39 -8.60 -1.18 -17.29
CA THR A 39 -9.12 -2.29 -16.47
C THR A 39 -8.09 -3.38 -16.19
N SER A 40 -6.83 -3.15 -16.58
CA SER A 40 -5.75 -4.12 -16.42
C SER A 40 -5.38 -4.34 -14.94
N TRP A 41 -4.58 -5.36 -14.67
CA TRP A 41 -4.13 -5.69 -13.32
C TRP A 41 -3.42 -4.52 -12.63
N LEU A 42 -2.47 -3.86 -13.30
CA LEU A 42 -1.79 -2.68 -12.76
C LEU A 42 -2.75 -1.52 -12.49
N ALA A 43 -3.75 -1.32 -13.36
CA ALA A 43 -4.73 -0.27 -13.15
C ALA A 43 -5.54 -0.51 -11.86
N LYS A 44 -5.99 -1.76 -11.65
CA LYS A 44 -6.68 -2.17 -10.41
C LYS A 44 -5.81 -2.00 -9.18
N ILE A 45 -4.55 -2.45 -9.24
CA ILE A 45 -3.59 -2.30 -8.13
C ILE A 45 -3.38 -0.83 -7.80
N ARG A 46 -3.20 0.03 -8.81
CA ARG A 46 -3.04 1.49 -8.61
C ARG A 46 -4.26 2.10 -7.92
N PHE A 47 -5.47 1.75 -8.35
CA PHE A 47 -6.69 2.23 -7.70
C PHE A 47 -6.81 1.74 -6.25
N GLY A 48 -6.55 0.46 -6.00
CA GLY A 48 -6.56 -0.10 -4.65
C GLY A 48 -5.52 0.55 -3.74
N LEU A 49 -4.30 0.74 -4.24
CA LEU A 49 -3.22 1.39 -3.49
C LEU A 49 -3.56 2.86 -3.16
N ARG A 50 -4.17 3.59 -4.09
CA ARG A 50 -4.62 4.96 -3.86
C ARG A 50 -5.74 5.04 -2.82
N ALA A 51 -6.65 4.06 -2.81
CA ALA A 51 -7.69 3.98 -1.78
C ALA A 51 -7.05 3.75 -0.40
N ILE A 52 -6.14 2.79 -0.29
CA ILE A 52 -5.38 2.51 0.94
C ILE A 52 -4.63 3.76 1.40
N GLU A 53 -3.91 4.46 0.52
CA GLU A 53 -3.20 5.70 0.85
C GLU A 53 -4.15 6.79 1.36
N THR A 54 -5.31 6.94 0.73
CA THR A 54 -6.31 7.94 1.13
C THR A 54 -6.89 7.64 2.52
N GLU A 55 -7.22 6.38 2.79
CA GLU A 55 -7.78 5.95 4.07
C GLU A 55 -6.72 5.99 5.19
N THR A 56 -5.50 5.50 4.91
CA THR A 56 -4.41 5.45 5.89
C THR A 56 -3.77 6.81 6.13
N GLY A 57 -3.83 7.74 5.17
CA GLY A 57 -3.36 9.11 5.36
C GLY A 57 -4.05 9.86 6.52
N GLN A 58 -5.26 9.43 6.89
CA GLN A 58 -5.99 10.00 8.04
C GLN A 58 -5.53 9.45 9.40
N LEU A 59 -4.76 8.35 9.43
CA LEU A 59 -4.33 7.74 10.69
C LEU A 59 -3.33 8.61 11.45
N ALA A 60 -2.38 9.24 10.76
CA ALA A 60 -1.37 10.09 11.38
C ALA A 60 -1.97 11.27 12.19
N PRO A 61 -2.88 12.09 11.62
CA PRO A 61 -3.53 13.15 12.40
C PRO A 61 -4.44 12.59 13.50
N LEU A 62 -5.13 11.46 13.28
CA LEU A 62 -5.98 10.82 14.28
C LEU A 62 -5.17 10.39 15.52
N VAL A 63 -4.03 9.72 15.31
CA VAL A 63 -3.14 9.28 16.39
C VAL A 63 -2.55 10.49 17.14
N THR A 64 -2.19 11.55 16.41
CA THR A 64 -1.69 12.79 17.01
C THR A 64 -2.73 13.41 17.93
N ASN A 65 -3.97 13.57 17.44
CA ASN A 65 -5.08 14.14 18.21
C ASN A 65 -5.41 13.28 19.43
N LEU A 66 -5.40 11.95 19.27
CA LEU A 66 -5.65 11.02 20.36
C LEU A 66 -4.58 11.15 21.45
N ASN A 67 -3.31 11.21 21.09
CA ASN A 67 -2.22 11.41 22.04
C ASN A 67 -2.31 12.77 22.76
N THR A 68 -2.68 13.83 22.04
CA THR A 68 -2.92 15.14 22.66
C THR A 68 -4.08 15.09 23.66
N GLY A 69 -5.19 14.44 23.31
CA GLY A 69 -6.34 14.28 24.20
C GLY A 69 -5.99 13.45 25.44
N LEU A 70 -5.25 12.35 25.29
CA LEU A 70 -4.77 11.54 26.41
C LEU A 70 -3.80 12.31 27.31
N GLY A 71 -2.91 13.13 26.74
CA GLY A 71 -2.03 14.00 27.52
C GLY A 71 -2.79 15.04 28.33
N ALA A 72 -3.84 15.65 27.75
CA ALA A 72 -4.71 16.58 28.47
C ALA A 72 -5.49 15.88 29.59
N LEU A 73 -5.96 14.66 29.36
CA LEU A 73 -6.64 13.85 30.36
C LEU A 73 -5.72 13.50 31.55
N ASP A 74 -4.49 13.05 31.29
CA ASP A 74 -3.49 12.80 32.35
C ASP A 74 -3.23 14.05 33.19
N GLY A 75 -3.05 15.20 32.52
CA GLY A 75 -2.88 16.49 33.19
C GLY A 75 -4.04 16.86 34.10
N GLY A 76 -5.28 16.67 33.62
CA GLY A 76 -6.50 16.90 34.41
C GLY A 76 -6.61 15.97 35.62
N LEU A 77 -6.32 14.68 35.44
CA LEU A 77 -6.34 13.70 36.53
C LEU A 77 -5.31 14.01 37.62
N ARG A 78 -4.10 14.43 37.25
CA ARG A 78 -3.07 14.88 38.21
C ARG A 78 -3.50 16.13 38.97
N GLN A 79 -4.27 17.03 38.34
CA GLN A 79 -4.79 18.20 39.03
C GLN A 79 -5.86 17.81 40.05
N VAL A 80 -6.79 16.94 39.67
CA VAL A 80 -7.80 16.38 40.59
C VAL A 80 -7.15 15.68 41.78
N GLU A 81 -6.07 14.92 41.56
CA GLU A 81 -5.30 14.29 42.63
C GLU A 81 -4.74 15.33 43.63
N LYS A 82 -4.11 16.40 43.13
CA LYS A 82 -3.59 17.48 43.98
C LYS A 82 -4.68 18.17 44.77
N ASP A 83 -5.80 18.50 44.13
CA ASP A 83 -6.94 19.18 44.76
C ASP A 83 -7.55 18.29 45.86
N LEU A 84 -7.65 16.98 45.62
CA LEU A 84 -8.14 16.02 46.61
C LEU A 84 -7.18 15.90 47.80
N GLN A 85 -5.87 15.83 47.57
CA GLN A 85 -4.86 15.81 48.65
C GLN A 85 -4.93 17.09 49.50
N ALA A 86 -5.10 18.25 48.86
CA ALA A 86 -5.27 19.52 49.56
C ALA A 86 -6.54 19.55 50.41
N ALA A 87 -7.68 19.08 49.88
CA ALA A 87 -8.94 18.99 50.61
C ALA A 87 -8.87 18.02 51.81
N VAL A 88 -8.20 16.88 51.66
CA VAL A 88 -7.96 15.94 52.78
C VAL A 88 -7.11 16.58 53.86
N THR A 89 -6.08 17.32 53.47
CA THR A 89 -5.18 18.00 54.42
C THR A 89 -5.90 19.10 55.20
N SER A 90 -6.73 19.90 54.53
CA SER A 90 -7.52 20.95 55.20
C SER A 90 -8.55 20.38 56.18
N LEU A 91 -9.24 19.29 55.81
CA LEU A 91 -10.16 18.58 56.70
C LEU A 91 -9.45 18.00 57.94
N ARG A 92 -8.23 17.47 57.79
CA ARG A 92 -7.44 16.97 58.93
C ARG A 92 -6.92 18.10 59.83
N GLY A 93 -6.53 19.23 59.25
CA GLY A 93 -6.02 20.40 59.99
C GLY A 93 -7.11 21.18 60.74
N GLY A 94 -8.34 21.23 60.22
CA GLY A 94 -9.46 21.93 60.86
C GLY A 94 -10.14 21.17 62.01
N ASN A 95 -9.70 19.93 62.29
CA ASN A 95 -10.24 19.08 63.35
C ASN A 95 -9.29 18.98 64.57
N SER A 96 -8.32 19.89 64.68
CA SER A 96 -7.41 20.08 65.84
C SER A 96 -7.75 21.35 66.61
#